data_AF-A0A800A993-F1
#
_entry.id   AF-A0A800A993-F1
#
_cell.length_a   1.000
_cell.length_b   1.000
_cell.length_c   1.000
_cell.angle_alpha   90.00
_cell.angle_beta   90.00
_cell.angle_gamma   90.00
#
_symmetry.space_group_name_H-M   'P 1'
#
loop_
_entity.id
_entity.type
_entity.pdbx_description
1 polymer ?
#
loop_
_entity_poly.entity_id
_entity_poly.type
_entity_poly.pdbx_seq_one_letter_code
_entity_poly.pdbx_strand_id
1 'polypeptide(L)'
;MSDRRDLWRAGALWLALTAIGEYAVVKWPLMSPGLSAQAEEVDSAFNVLMIYSVPVFTFVVVALVYSILRWRVKGDEPDSDGPPIADDPRFSWGWFIVSSALATLIFFYPGLTGILALADEGEPDVVIELEAVQ
;
A
#
# COMPACT_ATOMS: atom_id res chain seq x y z
N MET A 1 25.20 1.81 -20.78
CA MET A 1 25.64 0.54 -20.11
C MET A 1 25.43 0.54 -18.58
N SER A 2 24.64 1.44 -17.96
CA SER A 2 24.37 1.44 -16.50
C SER A 2 22.96 1.02 -16.07
N ASP A 3 21.97 0.97 -16.97
CA ASP A 3 20.55 0.78 -16.63
C ASP A 3 20.27 -0.41 -15.71
N ARG A 4 20.85 -1.58 -16.00
CA ARG A 4 20.57 -2.78 -15.21
C ARG A 4 21.04 -2.66 -13.76
N ARG A 5 22.13 -1.92 -13.52
CA ARG A 5 22.69 -1.70 -12.18
C ARG A 5 21.88 -0.66 -11.41
N ASP A 6 21.39 0.35 -12.11
CA ASP A 6 20.58 1.41 -11.52
C ASP A 6 19.19 0.89 -11.15
N LEU A 7 18.58 0.08 -12.03
CA LEU A 7 17.34 -0.65 -11.73
C LEU A 7 17.49 -1.62 -10.56
N TRP A 8 18.60 -2.35 -10.49
CA TRP A 8 18.87 -3.24 -9.35
C TRP A 8 19.02 -2.48 -8.04
N ARG A 9 19.71 -1.34 -8.06
CA ARG A 9 19.84 -0.45 -6.88
C ARG A 9 18.50 0.14 -6.45
N ALA A 10 17.67 0.58 -7.40
CA ALA A 10 16.33 1.08 -7.12
C ALA A 10 15.45 -0.03 -6.53
N GLY A 11 15.50 -1.24 -7.09
CA GLY A 11 14.80 -2.40 -6.56
C GLY A 11 15.28 -2.80 -5.15
N ALA A 12 16.59 -2.79 -4.90
CA ALA A 12 17.15 -3.06 -3.58
C ALA A 12 16.76 -2.00 -2.55
N LEU A 13 16.76 -0.72 -2.94
CA LEU A 13 16.31 0.39 -2.10
C LEU A 13 14.82 0.27 -1.78
N TRP A 14 13.99 -0.07 -2.77
CA TRP A 14 12.57 -0.34 -2.58
C TRP A 14 12.36 -1.45 -1.55
N LEU A 15 12.97 -2.62 -1.75
CA LEU A 15 12.84 -3.74 -0.80
C LEU A 15 13.31 -3.36 0.61
N ALA A 16 14.41 -2.61 0.73
CA ALA A 16 14.89 -2.15 2.02
C ALA A 16 13.89 -1.20 2.71
N LEU A 17 13.34 -0.22 1.98
CA LEU A 17 12.34 0.71 2.51
C LEU A 17 11.03 0.03 2.85
N THR A 18 10.58 -0.92 2.03
CA THR A 18 9.41 -1.76 2.32
C THR A 18 9.62 -2.55 3.62
N ALA A 19 10.75 -3.24 3.76
CA ALA A 19 11.05 -4.02 4.96
C ALA A 19 11.11 -3.14 6.23
N ILE A 20 11.68 -1.94 6.13
CA ILE A 20 11.68 -0.96 7.23
C ILE A 20 10.26 -0.51 7.57
N GLY A 21 9.44 -0.21 6.56
CA GLY A 21 8.06 0.21 6.74
C GLY A 21 7.18 -0.88 7.37
N GLU A 22 7.26 -2.11 6.87
CA GLU A 22 6.54 -3.25 7.43
C GLU A 22 6.98 -3.55 8.87
N TYR A 23 8.29 -3.49 9.14
CA TYR A 23 8.80 -3.62 10.50
C TYR A 23 8.22 -2.57 11.43
N ALA A 24 8.09 -1.32 10.97
CA ALA A 24 7.47 -0.26 11.76
C ALA A 24 5.98 -0.54 12.04
N VAL A 25 5.23 -1.01 11.04
CA VAL A 25 3.81 -1.40 11.19
C VAL A 25 3.65 -2.50 12.23
N VAL A 26 4.50 -3.53 12.20
CA VAL A 26 4.40 -4.67 13.14
C VAL A 26 4.84 -4.29 14.56
N LYS A 27 5.75 -3.32 14.71
CA LYS A 27 6.31 -2.96 16.02
C LYS A 27 5.53 -1.88 16.75
N TRP A 28 4.91 -0.95 16.04
CA TRP A 28 4.16 0.13 16.65
C TRP A 28 2.66 -0.15 16.56
N PRO A 29 1.94 -0.29 17.70
CA PRO A 29 0.50 -0.38 17.68
C PRO A 29 -0.07 0.98 17.24
N LEU A 30 -0.48 1.05 15.97
CA LEU A 30 -1.05 2.26 15.38
C LEU A 30 -2.48 2.51 15.88
N MET A 31 -3.19 1.45 16.26
CA MET A 31 -4.52 1.51 16.86
C MET A 31 -4.44 1.34 18.38
N SER A 32 -5.43 1.92 19.08
CA SER A 32 -5.61 1.68 20.51
C SER A 32 -5.89 0.20 20.75
N PRO A 33 -5.46 -0.40 21.88
CA PRO A 33 -5.77 -1.79 22.18
C PRO A 33 -7.27 -2.07 22.08
N GLY A 34 -7.65 -3.07 21.28
CA GLY A 34 -9.02 -3.55 21.19
C GLY A 34 -9.51 -4.13 22.52
N LEU A 35 -10.72 -3.75 22.94
CA LEU A 35 -11.38 -4.27 24.14
C LEU A 35 -12.55 -5.22 23.83
N SER A 36 -12.74 -5.56 22.55
CA SER A 36 -13.76 -6.49 22.06
C SER A 36 -13.20 -7.40 20.97
N ALA A 37 -13.86 -8.53 20.72
CA ALA A 37 -13.48 -9.43 19.62
C ALA A 37 -13.57 -8.73 18.25
N GLN A 38 -14.57 -7.86 18.06
CA GLN A 38 -14.72 -7.05 16.85
C GLN A 38 -13.55 -6.08 16.65
N ALA A 39 -13.00 -5.53 17.74
CA ALA A 39 -11.84 -4.67 17.66
C ALA A 39 -10.59 -5.45 17.20
N GLU A 40 -10.43 -6.70 17.64
CA GLU A 40 -9.33 -7.57 17.19
C GLU A 40 -9.43 -7.87 15.67
N GLU A 41 -10.64 -8.10 15.16
CA GLU A 41 -10.87 -8.28 13.71
C GLU A 41 -10.53 -7.02 12.90
N VAL A 42 -10.93 -5.85 13.39
CA VAL A 42 -10.59 -4.56 12.76
C VAL A 42 -9.08 -4.30 12.77
N ASP A 43 -8.42 -4.53 13.92
CA ASP A 43 -6.98 -4.35 14.06
C ASP A 43 -6.21 -5.29 13.12
N SER A 44 -6.66 -6.54 13.00
CA SER A 44 -6.11 -7.53 12.06
C SER A 44 -6.26 -7.06 10.61
N ALA A 45 -7.46 -6.65 10.22
CA ALA A 45 -7.73 -6.14 8.88
C ALA A 45 -6.88 -4.90 8.56
N PHE A 46 -6.77 -3.96 9.50
CA PHE A 46 -5.96 -2.76 9.35
C PHE A 46 -4.48 -3.10 9.14
N ASN A 47 -3.93 -4.00 9.95
CA ASN A 47 -2.53 -4.42 9.83
C ASN A 47 -2.24 -5.09 8.48
N VAL A 48 -3.13 -5.96 8.00
CA VAL A 48 -3.01 -6.59 6.68
C VAL A 48 -3.03 -5.55 5.57
N LEU A 49 -3.95 -4.59 5.61
CA LEU A 49 -4.02 -3.51 4.62
C LEU A 49 -2.75 -2.65 4.64
N MET A 50 -2.20 -2.35 5.81
CA MET A 50 -0.94 -1.63 5.94
C MET A 50 0.23 -2.42 5.34
N ILE A 51 0.30 -3.73 5.59
CA ILE A 51 1.32 -4.61 5.00
C ILE A 51 1.25 -4.59 3.46
N TYR A 52 0.06 -4.55 2.86
CA TYR A 52 -0.05 -4.44 1.40
C TYR A 52 0.20 -3.02 0.87
N SER A 53 -0.19 -1.99 1.62
CA SER A 53 -0.05 -0.59 1.23
C SER A 53 1.41 -0.13 1.23
N VAL A 54 2.20 -0.51 2.24
CA VAL A 54 3.60 -0.08 2.41
C VAL A 54 4.47 -0.42 1.19
N PRO A 55 4.50 -1.65 0.65
CA PRO A 55 5.24 -1.99 -0.56
C PRO A 55 4.85 -1.13 -1.78
N VAL A 56 3.54 -0.90 -1.97
CA VAL A 56 3.02 -0.11 -3.11
C VAL A 56 3.43 1.35 -2.96
N PHE A 57 3.23 1.93 -1.77
CA PHE A 57 3.61 3.30 -1.49
C PHE A 57 5.12 3.52 -1.66
N THR A 58 5.94 2.66 -1.05
CA THR A 58 7.39 2.74 -1.17
C THR A 58 7.88 2.55 -2.61
N PHE A 59 7.24 1.67 -3.38
CA PHE A 59 7.53 1.52 -4.82
C PHE A 59 7.31 2.83 -5.57
N VAL A 60 6.16 3.48 -5.38
CA VAL A 60 5.84 4.76 -6.04
C VAL A 60 6.83 5.85 -5.63
N VAL A 61 7.14 5.97 -4.32
CA VAL A 61 8.12 6.94 -3.82
C VAL A 61 9.50 6.71 -4.44
N VAL A 62 9.99 5.46 -4.45
CA VAL A 62 11.28 5.14 -5.04
C VAL A 62 11.30 5.43 -6.53
N ALA A 63 10.25 5.07 -7.26
CA ALA A 63 10.13 5.37 -8.70
C ALA A 63 10.17 6.88 -8.95
N LEU A 64 9.43 7.68 -8.19
CA LEU A 64 9.43 9.14 -8.31
C LEU A 64 10.80 9.75 -7.97
N VAL A 65 11.38 9.37 -6.83
CA VAL A 65 12.69 9.87 -6.39
C VAL A 65 13.77 9.50 -7.40
N TYR A 66 13.80 8.24 -7.84
CA TYR A 66 14.70 7.78 -8.89
C TYR A 66 14.51 8.62 -10.15
N SER A 67 13.27 8.89 -10.54
CA SER A 67 12.97 9.64 -11.76
C SER A 67 13.51 11.06 -11.70
N ILE A 68 13.25 11.76 -10.59
CA ILE A 68 13.73 13.12 -10.36
C ILE A 68 15.27 13.12 -10.33
N LEU A 69 15.90 12.22 -9.60
CA LEU A 69 17.36 12.24 -9.44
C LEU A 69 18.11 11.85 -10.71
N ARG A 70 17.55 10.91 -11.50
CA ARG A 70 18.18 10.38 -12.71
C ARG A 70 18.02 11.30 -13.91
N TRP A 71 16.83 11.88 -14.09
CA TRP A 71 16.47 12.67 -15.28
C TRP A 71 16.38 14.18 -15.01
N ARG A 72 16.73 14.66 -13.81
CA ARG A 72 16.91 16.10 -13.55
C ARG A 72 17.94 16.71 -14.50
N VAL A 73 17.59 17.86 -15.09
CA VAL A 73 18.50 18.72 -15.84
C VAL A 73 19.62 19.21 -14.90
N LYS A 74 20.88 19.01 -15.31
CA LYS A 74 22.06 19.44 -14.58
C LYS A 74 22.89 20.34 -15.51
N GLY A 75 22.63 21.64 -15.49
CA GLY A 75 23.34 22.61 -16.32
C GLY A 75 22.39 23.59 -16.99
N ASP A 76 22.81 24.11 -18.15
CA ASP A 76 22.05 25.06 -18.95
C ASP A 76 20.75 24.44 -19.49
N GLU A 77 19.85 25.32 -19.92
CA GLU A 77 18.52 24.97 -20.41
C GLU A 77 18.61 24.02 -21.62
N PRO A 78 17.79 22.96 -21.71
CA PRO A 78 17.90 21.99 -22.79
C PRO A 78 17.64 22.64 -24.16
N ASP A 79 18.56 22.44 -25.10
CA ASP A 79 18.44 22.97 -26.48
C ASP A 79 17.27 22.36 -27.27
N SER A 80 16.70 21.25 -26.81
CA SER A 80 15.58 20.58 -27.45
C SER A 80 14.65 19.90 -26.46
N ASP A 81 13.41 19.72 -26.87
CA ASP A 81 12.45 18.89 -26.15
C ASP A 81 12.91 17.41 -26.15
N GLY A 82 12.47 16.66 -25.13
CA GLY A 82 12.81 15.25 -24.99
C GLY A 82 12.23 14.37 -26.11
N PRO A 83 12.70 13.12 -26.27
CA PRO A 83 12.13 12.18 -27.23
C PRO A 83 10.62 11.97 -27.00
N PRO A 84 9.82 11.73 -28.05
CA PRO A 84 8.41 11.40 -27.89
C PRO A 84 8.21 10.19 -26.97
N ILE A 85 7.37 10.35 -25.94
CA ILE A 85 7.01 9.26 -25.02
C ILE A 85 6.01 8.37 -25.74
N ALA A 86 6.47 7.20 -26.18
CA ALA A 86 5.60 6.17 -26.73
C ALA A 86 5.05 5.27 -25.62
N ASP A 87 3.80 4.87 -25.78
CA ASP A 87 3.16 3.81 -25.00
C ASP A 87 3.90 2.47 -25.21
N ASP A 88 4.08 1.71 -24.12
CA ASP A 88 4.38 0.28 -24.21
C ASP A 88 3.16 -0.51 -23.68
N PRO A 89 2.43 -1.22 -24.55
CA PRO A 89 1.21 -1.90 -24.15
C PRO A 89 1.48 -3.03 -23.16
N ARG A 90 2.69 -3.60 -23.13
CA ARG A 90 3.06 -4.65 -22.18
C ARG A 90 3.17 -4.11 -20.77
N PHE A 91 3.74 -2.91 -20.63
CA PHE A 91 3.83 -2.24 -19.34
C PHE A 91 2.44 -1.86 -18.83
N SER A 92 1.61 -1.26 -19.68
CA SER A 92 0.24 -0.87 -19.34
C SER A 92 -0.61 -2.07 -18.91
N TRP A 93 -0.57 -3.17 -19.67
CA TRP A 93 -1.30 -4.40 -19.31
C TRP A 93 -0.75 -5.05 -18.04
N GLY A 94 0.57 -5.11 -17.87
CA GLY A 94 1.19 -5.66 -16.66
C GLY A 94 0.77 -4.88 -15.42
N TRP A 95 0.81 -3.55 -15.49
CA TRP A 95 0.36 -2.67 -14.42
C TRP A 95 -1.13 -2.87 -14.09
N PHE A 96 -1.99 -2.93 -15.11
CA PHE A 96 -3.41 -3.18 -14.95
C PHE A 96 -3.67 -4.51 -14.24
N ILE A 97 -3.05 -5.60 -14.71
CA ILE A 97 -3.22 -6.93 -14.12
C ILE A 97 -2.77 -6.95 -12.65
N VAL A 98 -1.61 -6.38 -12.34
CA VAL A 98 -1.08 -6.33 -10.97
C VAL A 98 -2.02 -5.53 -10.06
N SER A 99 -2.51 -4.38 -10.52
CA SER A 99 -3.43 -3.53 -9.75
C SER A 99 -4.78 -4.21 -9.52
N SER A 100 -5.34 -4.85 -10.55
CA SER A 100 -6.59 -5.62 -10.44
C SER A 100 -6.44 -6.85 -9.55
N ALA A 101 -5.30 -7.53 -9.59
CA ALA A 101 -5.01 -8.66 -8.72
C ALA A 101 -4.93 -8.22 -7.25
N LEU A 102 -4.22 -7.11 -6.97
CA LEU A 102 -4.13 -6.56 -5.62
C LEU A 102 -5.50 -6.10 -5.10
N ALA A 103 -6.29 -5.40 -5.92
CA ALA A 103 -7.63 -4.97 -5.54
C ALA A 103 -8.56 -6.16 -5.26
N THR A 104 -8.52 -7.19 -6.12
CA THR A 104 -9.27 -8.44 -5.91
C THR A 104 -8.84 -9.13 -4.61
N LEU A 105 -7.54 -9.19 -4.34
CA LEU A 105 -7.01 -9.79 -3.11
C LEU A 105 -7.54 -9.07 -1.87
N ILE A 106 -7.43 -7.74 -1.83
CA ILE A 106 -7.92 -6.91 -0.73
C ILE A 106 -9.44 -7.07 -0.53
N PHE A 107 -10.18 -7.14 -1.64
CA PHE A 107 -11.63 -7.33 -1.62
C PHE A 107 -12.03 -8.63 -0.92
N PHE A 108 -11.35 -9.75 -1.20
CA PHE A 108 -11.62 -11.01 -0.51
C PHE A 108 -11.07 -11.02 0.92
N TYR A 109 -9.84 -10.55 1.12
CA TYR A 109 -9.17 -10.52 2.42
C TYR A 109 -8.35 -9.23 2.60
N PRO A 110 -8.65 -8.40 3.62
CA PRO A 110 -9.61 -8.63 4.70
C PRO A 110 -11.04 -8.13 4.42
N GLY A 111 -11.35 -7.62 3.22
CA GLY A 111 -12.61 -6.91 2.94
C GLY A 111 -13.88 -7.71 3.24
N LEU A 112 -14.14 -8.76 2.46
CA LEU A 112 -15.35 -9.58 2.61
C LEU A 112 -15.33 -10.38 3.91
N THR A 113 -14.18 -10.95 4.25
CA THR A 113 -13.99 -11.78 5.46
C THR A 113 -14.18 -10.99 6.74
N GLY A 114 -13.62 -9.80 6.84
CA GLY A 114 -13.78 -8.92 8.00
C GLY A 114 -15.21 -8.44 8.18
N ILE A 115 -15.91 -8.05 7.10
CA ILE A 115 -17.32 -7.65 7.19
C ILE A 115 -18.20 -8.80 7.68
N LEU A 116 -17.98 -10.02 7.17
CA LEU A 116 -18.75 -11.19 7.58
C LEU A 116 -18.47 -11.57 9.04
N ALA A 117 -17.21 -11.45 9.50
CA ALA A 117 -16.85 -11.68 10.89
C ALA A 117 -17.49 -10.66 11.84
N LEU A 118 -17.60 -9.40 11.42
CA LEU A 118 -18.27 -8.35 12.19
C LEU A 118 -19.79 -8.50 12.21
N ALA A 119 -20.38 -9.08 11.17
CA ALA A 119 -21.81 -9.30 11.07
C ALA A 119 -22.31 -10.50 11.89
N ASP A 120 -21.41 -11.41 12.28
CA ASP A 120 -21.72 -12.57 13.12
C ASP A 120 -21.79 -12.14 14.61
N GLU A 121 -22.76 -11.30 14.94
CA GLU A 121 -23.08 -10.95 16.32
C GLU A 121 -23.96 -12.06 16.92
N GLY A 122 -23.40 -12.81 17.87
CA GLY A 122 -24.13 -13.81 18.64
C GLY A 122 -25.31 -13.22 19.43
N GLU A 123 -26.10 -14.08 20.09
CA GLU A 123 -27.22 -13.60 20.91
C GLU A 123 -26.73 -12.66 22.03
N PRO A 124 -27.33 -11.47 22.18
CA PRO A 124 -26.84 -10.48 23.14
C PRO A 124 -27.20 -10.89 24.58
N ASP A 125 -26.19 -10.96 25.44
CA ASP A 125 -26.38 -11.21 26.89
C ASP A 125 -27.03 -10.03 27.61
N VAL A 126 -26.75 -8.80 27.15
CA VAL A 126 -27.21 -7.55 27.76
C VAL A 126 -27.61 -6.56 26.66
N VAL A 127 -28.80 -5.97 26.79
CA VAL A 127 -29.28 -4.88 25.93
C VAL A 127 -29.29 -3.59 26.73
N ILE A 128 -28.55 -2.59 26.27
CA ILE A 128 -28.48 -1.26 26.88
C ILE A 128 -29.17 -0.28 25.94
N GLU A 129 -30.25 0.33 26.40
CA GLU A 129 -30.92 1.40 25.65
C GLU A 129 -30.18 2.73 25.88
N LEU A 130 -29.82 3.39 24.79
CA LEU A 130 -29.07 4.65 24.82
C LEU A 130 -29.94 5.77 24.22
N GLU A 131 -30.21 6.79 25.01
CA GLU A 131 -30.86 8.02 24.55
C GLU A 131 -29.81 9.13 24.43
N ALA A 132 -29.63 9.65 23.22
CA ALA A 132 -28.73 10.78 22.98
C ALA A 132 -29.42 12.09 23.35
N VAL A 133 -28.88 12.81 24.33
CA VAL A 133 -29.34 14.16 24.70
C VAL A 133 -28.43 15.19 24.04
N GLN A 134 -29.04 16.12 23.31
CA GLN A 134 -28.34 17.23 22.63
C GLN A 134 -27.97 18.37 23.57
#